data_AF-A0A945Z1M2-F1
#
_entry.id   AF-A0A945Z1M2-F1
#
_cell.length_a   1.000
_cell.length_b   1.000
_cell.length_c   1.000
_cell.angle_alpha   90.00
_cell.angle_beta   90.00
_cell.angle_gamma   90.00
#
_symmetry.space_group_name_H-M   'P 1'
#
loop_
_entity.id
_entity.type
_entity.pdbx_description
1 polymer ?
#
loop_
_entity_poly.entity_id
_entity_poly.type
_entity_poly.pdbx_seq_one_letter_code
_entity_poly.pdbx_strand_id
1 'polypeptide(L)'
;MREDIEKVLDAMKADYYEWSITRAELTGGFESASARNHAEESVKAYNEGLTIKENRSYWKIISKKAGGTSVNGFIVKEDETGFRKGKSFKKGDLLMAAGWNAPARNFERGNLYSSTDFVIKRSCRWTGIG
;
A
#
# COMPACT_ATOMS: atom_id res chain seq x y z
N MET A 1 -14.18 -7.08 5.16
CA MET A 1 -12.76 -7.43 4.85
C MET A 1 -12.33 -6.81 3.53
N ARG A 2 -12.94 -7.16 2.38
CA ARG A 2 -12.49 -6.60 1.08
C ARG A 2 -12.67 -5.07 1.03
N GLU A 3 -13.81 -4.58 1.49
CA GLU A 3 -14.11 -3.15 1.70
C GLU A 3 -13.10 -2.49 2.66
N ASP A 4 -12.71 -3.17 3.75
CA ASP A 4 -11.74 -2.62 4.70
C ASP A 4 -10.35 -2.44 4.08
N ILE A 5 -9.98 -3.27 3.10
CA ILE A 5 -8.71 -3.15 2.38
C ILE A 5 -8.73 -1.94 1.45
N GLU A 6 -9.90 -1.47 1.01
CA GLU A 6 -10.01 -0.25 0.19
C GLU A 6 -9.44 0.96 0.95
N LYS A 7 -9.58 1.01 2.28
CA LYS A 7 -8.93 2.04 3.10
C LYS A 7 -7.41 2.08 2.93
N VAL A 8 -6.77 0.91 2.79
CA VAL A 8 -5.32 0.83 2.54
C VAL A 8 -5.00 1.25 1.12
N LEU A 9 -5.79 0.83 0.14
CA LEU A 9 -5.59 1.26 -1.24
C LEU A 9 -5.75 2.78 -1.36
N ASP A 10 -6.75 3.35 -0.72
CA ASP A 10 -7.03 4.78 -0.77
C ASP A 10 -5.96 5.58 -0.04
N ALA A 11 -5.41 5.07 1.07
CA ALA A 11 -4.23 5.65 1.70
C ALA A 11 -3.02 5.66 0.74
N MET A 12 -2.76 4.56 0.03
CA MET A 12 -1.66 4.48 -0.94
C MET A 12 -1.89 5.41 -2.16
N LYS A 13 -3.12 5.50 -2.68
CA LYS A 13 -3.48 6.41 -3.77
C LYS A 13 -3.33 7.86 -3.36
N ALA A 14 -3.79 8.22 -2.16
CA ALA A 14 -3.66 9.56 -1.61
C ALA A 14 -2.19 9.94 -1.45
N ASP A 15 -1.35 9.04 -0.92
CA ASP A 15 0.10 9.24 -0.78
C ASP A 15 0.78 9.44 -2.14
N TYR A 16 0.37 8.68 -3.17
CA TYR A 16 0.92 8.87 -4.52
C TYR A 16 0.48 10.18 -5.16
N TYR A 17 -0.77 10.58 -4.96
CA TYR A 17 -1.30 11.87 -5.43
C TYR A 17 -0.57 13.04 -4.79
N GLU A 18 -0.38 12.98 -3.46
CA GLU A 18 0.35 14.01 -2.72
C GLU A 18 1.78 14.15 -3.25
N TRP A 19 2.47 13.02 -3.46
CA TRP A 19 3.83 12.98 -3.99
C TRP A 19 3.93 13.49 -5.43
N SER A 20 2.97 13.14 -6.29
CA SER A 20 3.03 13.44 -7.74
C SER A 20 2.49 14.81 -8.10
N ILE A 21 1.44 15.28 -7.40
CA ILE A 21 0.69 16.49 -7.74
C ILE A 21 0.85 17.55 -6.66
N THR A 22 0.30 17.31 -5.47
CA THR A 22 0.15 18.35 -4.42
C THR A 22 1.49 18.99 -4.05
N ARG A 23 2.54 18.19 -3.87
CA ARG A 23 3.87 18.71 -3.55
C ARG A 23 4.40 19.64 -4.65
N ALA A 24 4.26 19.26 -5.90
CA ALA A 24 4.72 20.05 -7.04
C ALA A 24 3.89 21.33 -7.22
N GLU A 25 2.57 21.29 -6.99
CA GLU A 25 1.72 22.50 -7.03
C GLU A 25 2.14 23.52 -5.96
N LEU A 26 2.34 23.06 -4.73
CA LEU A 26 2.68 23.94 -3.61
C LEU A 26 4.05 24.58 -3.74
N THR A 27 5.00 23.92 -4.41
CA THR A 27 6.36 24.43 -4.60
C THR A 27 6.59 25.05 -5.98
N GLY A 28 5.57 25.13 -6.84
CA GLY A 28 5.72 25.60 -8.23
C GLY A 28 6.62 24.69 -9.08
N GLY A 29 6.69 23.39 -8.77
CA GLY A 29 7.54 22.40 -9.44
C GLY A 29 7.04 21.97 -10.82
N PHE A 30 5.86 22.42 -11.26
CA PHE A 30 5.41 22.20 -12.62
C PHE A 30 5.91 23.29 -13.55
N GLU A 31 6.84 22.92 -14.44
CA GLU A 31 7.40 23.82 -15.44
C GLU A 31 6.41 24.16 -16.57
N SER A 32 5.34 23.38 -16.73
CA SER A 32 4.28 23.62 -17.72
C SER A 32 2.99 22.85 -17.39
N ALA A 33 1.88 23.23 -18.06
CA ALA A 33 0.63 22.46 -18.03
C ALA A 33 0.83 21.03 -18.54
N SER A 34 1.70 20.82 -19.53
CA SER A 34 2.02 19.49 -20.04
C SER A 34 2.71 18.61 -18.98
N ALA A 35 3.60 19.18 -18.18
CA ALA A 35 4.24 18.45 -17.07
C ALA A 35 3.21 18.01 -16.02
N ARG A 36 2.24 18.88 -15.71
CA ARG A 36 1.12 18.54 -14.83
C ARG A 36 0.25 17.42 -15.39
N ASN A 37 -0.15 17.52 -16.66
CA ASN A 37 -0.98 16.50 -17.32
C ASN A 37 -0.30 15.12 -17.28
N HIS A 38 1.01 15.08 -17.51
CA HIS A 38 1.77 13.82 -17.42
C HIS A 38 1.81 13.23 -16.01
N ALA A 39 1.86 14.08 -14.98
CA ALA A 39 1.76 13.63 -13.60
C ALA A 39 0.35 13.09 -13.28
N GLU A 40 -0.71 13.72 -13.80
CA GLU A 40 -2.10 13.22 -13.65
C GLU A 40 -2.31 11.88 -14.36
N GLU A 41 -1.76 11.70 -15.56
CA GLU A 41 -1.74 10.42 -16.27
C GLU A 41 -1.01 9.34 -15.47
N SER A 42 0.11 9.69 -14.85
CA SER A 42 0.88 8.78 -13.99
C SER A 42 0.08 8.36 -12.75
N VAL A 43 -0.63 9.29 -12.11
CA VAL A 43 -1.57 8.99 -11.00
C VAL A 43 -2.66 8.05 -11.46
N LYS A 44 -3.29 8.31 -12.61
CA LYS A 44 -4.34 7.44 -13.15
C LYS A 44 -3.80 6.03 -13.41
N ALA A 45 -2.66 5.92 -14.06
CA ALA A 45 -2.01 4.63 -14.34
C ALA A 45 -1.65 3.87 -13.06
N TYR A 46 -1.19 4.56 -12.01
CA TYR A 46 -0.95 3.95 -10.70
C TYR A 46 -2.24 3.44 -10.06
N ASN A 47 -3.30 4.24 -10.06
CA ASN A 47 -4.59 3.87 -9.48
C ASN A 47 -5.19 2.63 -10.16
N GLU A 48 -5.10 2.56 -11.49
CA GLU A 48 -5.53 1.40 -12.29
C GLU A 48 -4.61 0.18 -12.09
N GLY A 49 -3.33 0.40 -11.87
CA GLY A 49 -2.32 -0.63 -11.65
C GLY A 49 -2.24 -1.15 -10.21
N LEU A 50 -2.88 -0.49 -9.25
CA LEU A 50 -2.89 -0.90 -7.85
C LEU A 50 -3.98 -1.95 -7.61
N THR A 51 -3.56 -3.20 -7.46
CA THR A 51 -4.44 -4.37 -7.43
C THR A 51 -4.21 -5.21 -6.18
N ILE A 52 -5.24 -5.94 -5.78
CA ILE A 52 -5.19 -6.90 -4.68
C ILE A 52 -5.30 -8.31 -5.25
N LYS A 53 -4.40 -9.18 -4.85
CA LYS A 53 -4.45 -10.62 -5.13
C LYS A 53 -4.65 -11.40 -3.85
N GLU A 54 -5.63 -12.29 -3.86
CA GLU A 54 -5.85 -13.22 -2.76
C GLU A 54 -4.86 -14.38 -2.79
N ASN A 55 -4.28 -14.70 -1.63
CA ASN A 55 -3.54 -15.92 -1.37
C ASN A 55 -4.22 -16.69 -0.21
N ARG A 56 -3.67 -17.87 0.15
CA ARG A 56 -4.20 -18.69 1.25
C ARG A 56 -4.32 -17.91 2.57
N SER A 57 -3.26 -17.24 2.98
CA SER A 57 -3.17 -16.56 4.29
C SER A 57 -3.16 -15.02 4.21
N TYR A 58 -3.02 -14.45 3.02
CA TYR A 58 -2.82 -13.01 2.85
C TYR A 58 -3.62 -12.44 1.68
N TRP A 59 -3.98 -11.18 1.79
CA TRP A 59 -4.23 -10.30 0.66
C TRP A 59 -2.92 -9.64 0.26
N LYS A 60 -2.47 -9.84 -0.97
CA LYS A 60 -1.25 -9.25 -1.53
C LYS A 60 -1.61 -7.99 -2.28
N ILE A 61 -0.95 -6.87 -1.95
CA ILE A 61 -1.09 -5.61 -2.69
C ILE A 61 0.01 -5.53 -3.72
N ILE A 62 -0.36 -5.29 -4.98
CA ILE A 62 0.55 -5.21 -6.12
C ILE A 62 0.34 -3.86 -6.79
N SER A 63 1.42 -3.12 -7.03
CA SER A 63 1.40 -1.95 -7.90
C SER A 63 2.01 -2.29 -9.25
N LYS A 64 1.35 -1.90 -10.33
CA LYS A 64 1.85 -1.97 -11.70
C LYS A 64 1.98 -0.57 -12.27
N LYS A 65 3.18 -0.22 -12.73
CA LYS A 65 3.47 1.05 -13.41
C LYS A 65 4.33 0.80 -14.65
N ALA A 66 4.52 1.81 -15.49
CA ALA A 66 5.33 1.70 -16.72
C ALA A 66 6.73 1.10 -16.48
N GLY A 67 7.33 1.32 -15.30
CA GLY A 67 8.64 0.79 -14.92
C GLY A 67 8.67 -0.61 -14.29
N GLY A 68 7.52 -1.30 -14.15
CA GLY A 68 7.48 -2.66 -13.63
C GLY A 68 6.33 -2.95 -12.67
N THR A 69 6.32 -4.18 -12.15
CA THR A 69 5.34 -4.66 -11.17
C THR A 69 6.05 -4.91 -9.84
N SER A 70 5.48 -4.41 -8.75
CA SER A 70 6.04 -4.53 -7.40
C SER A 70 4.98 -4.99 -6.41
N VAL A 71 5.41 -5.71 -5.37
CA VAL A 71 4.53 -6.06 -4.24
C VAL A 71 4.70 -4.99 -3.18
N ASN A 72 3.62 -4.30 -2.88
CA ASN A 72 3.61 -3.20 -1.92
C ASN A 72 3.42 -3.70 -0.50
N GLY A 73 2.82 -4.87 -0.30
CA GLY A 73 2.66 -5.42 1.05
C GLY A 73 1.63 -6.52 1.09
N PHE A 74 1.37 -6.98 2.32
CA PHE A 74 0.44 -8.05 2.60
C PHE A 74 -0.47 -7.66 3.76
N ILE A 75 -1.70 -8.16 3.73
CA ILE A 75 -2.67 -8.02 4.81
C ILE A 75 -3.09 -9.42 5.24
N VAL A 76 -3.03 -9.67 6.55
CA VAL A 76 -3.37 -10.97 7.12
C VAL A 76 -4.88 -11.23 7.01
N LYS A 77 -5.26 -12.40 6.47
CA LYS A 77 -6.67 -12.75 6.22
C LYS A 77 -7.42 -13.18 7.47
N GLU A 78 -6.75 -13.95 8.32
CA GLU A 78 -7.30 -14.63 9.47
C GLU A 78 -6.22 -14.70 10.55
N ASP A 79 -6.65 -14.85 11.80
CA ASP A 79 -5.74 -14.98 12.93
C ASP A 79 -4.82 -16.18 12.73
N GLU A 80 -3.52 -15.92 12.76
CA GLU A 80 -2.49 -16.92 12.62
C GLU A 80 -1.85 -17.16 13.98
N THR A 81 -2.08 -18.36 14.53
CA THR A 81 -1.51 -18.79 15.81
C THR A 81 -0.28 -19.67 15.58
N GLY A 82 0.72 -19.55 16.44
CA GLY A 82 1.85 -20.48 16.48
C GLY A 82 2.90 -20.29 15.37
N PHE A 83 3.02 -19.10 14.76
CA PHE A 83 4.11 -18.86 13.83
C PHE A 83 5.48 -18.98 14.53
N ARG A 84 6.49 -19.38 13.74
CA ARG A 84 7.86 -19.68 14.20
C ARG A 84 8.35 -18.59 15.18
N LYS A 85 8.80 -19.01 16.36
CA LYS A 85 9.21 -18.15 17.51
C LYS A 85 8.06 -17.51 18.33
N GLY A 86 6.85 -18.09 18.30
CA GLY A 86 5.76 -17.69 19.21
C GLY A 86 5.10 -16.35 18.87
N LYS A 87 5.35 -15.81 17.67
CA LYS A 87 4.63 -14.64 17.17
C LYS A 87 3.30 -15.10 16.58
N SER A 88 2.26 -14.32 16.81
CA SER A 88 0.94 -14.53 16.22
C SER A 88 0.55 -13.24 15.52
N PHE A 89 0.01 -13.36 14.32
CA PHE A 89 -0.54 -12.22 13.58
C PHE A 89 -2.05 -12.30 13.61
N LYS A 90 -2.70 -11.15 13.70
CA LYS A 90 -4.15 -11.04 13.72
C LYS A 90 -4.67 -10.70 12.34
N LYS A 91 -5.91 -11.07 12.09
CA LYS A 91 -6.67 -10.61 10.93
C LYS A 91 -6.56 -9.09 10.79
N GLY A 92 -6.23 -8.64 9.58
CA GLY A 92 -6.07 -7.24 9.26
C GLY A 92 -4.68 -6.66 9.53
N ASP A 93 -3.74 -7.43 10.08
CA ASP A 93 -2.36 -6.95 10.26
C ASP A 93 -1.72 -6.59 8.92
N LEU A 94 -1.09 -5.42 8.88
CA LEU A 94 -0.39 -4.87 7.73
C LEU A 94 1.08 -5.32 7.80
N LEU A 95 1.54 -6.01 6.76
CA LEU A 95 2.90 -6.55 6.71
C LEU A 95 3.66 -6.02 5.50
N MET A 96 4.89 -5.58 5.75
CA MET A 96 5.84 -5.20 4.71
C MET A 96 6.13 -6.39 3.78
N ALA A 97 6.35 -6.14 2.50
CA ALA A 97 6.81 -7.17 1.58
C ALA A 97 8.29 -7.52 1.82
N ALA A 98 8.61 -8.79 2.08
CA ALA A 98 10.00 -9.28 2.08
C ALA A 98 10.42 -9.83 0.71
N GLY A 99 9.44 -10.16 -0.13
CA GLY A 99 9.63 -10.58 -1.51
C GLY A 99 8.28 -10.76 -2.20
N TRP A 100 8.33 -11.27 -3.43
CA TRP A 100 7.13 -11.42 -4.25
C TRP A 100 6.04 -12.29 -3.60
N ASN A 101 6.45 -13.34 -2.89
CA ASN A 101 5.53 -14.37 -2.39
C ASN A 101 5.24 -14.29 -0.89
N ALA A 102 6.02 -13.54 -0.11
CA ALA A 102 5.92 -13.55 1.35
C ALA A 102 6.17 -12.18 1.99
N PRO A 103 5.47 -11.87 3.08
CA PRO A 103 5.75 -10.70 3.90
C PRO A 103 6.99 -10.88 4.79
N ALA A 104 7.52 -9.76 5.27
CA ALA A 104 8.38 -9.72 6.44
C ALA A 104 7.54 -10.03 7.68
N ARG A 105 7.91 -11.10 8.40
CA ARG A 105 7.15 -11.61 9.54
C ARG A 105 7.80 -11.28 10.89
N ASN A 106 8.42 -10.10 10.95
CA ASN A 106 9.09 -9.61 12.14
C ASN A 106 8.15 -8.84 13.07
N PHE A 107 7.28 -7.99 12.55
CA PHE A 107 6.25 -7.25 13.30
C PHE A 107 5.19 -6.71 12.33
N GLU A 108 4.01 -6.41 12.83
CA GLU A 108 2.93 -5.72 12.12
C GLU A 108 3.24 -4.21 12.01
N ARG A 109 2.94 -3.62 10.86
CA ARG A 109 3.06 -2.17 10.62
C ARG A 109 1.80 -1.40 11.03
N GLY A 110 0.84 -2.08 11.62
CA GLY A 110 -0.49 -1.60 11.90
C GLY A 110 -1.51 -2.68 11.58
N ASN A 111 -2.78 -2.38 11.77
CA ASN A 111 -3.88 -3.29 11.59
C ASN A 111 -5.12 -2.53 11.14
N LEU A 112 -5.83 -3.08 10.15
CA LEU A 112 -7.03 -2.47 9.55
C LEU A 112 -8.13 -2.08 10.55
N TYR A 113 -8.24 -2.84 11.64
CA TYR A 113 -9.35 -2.78 12.58
C TYR A 113 -8.98 -2.12 13.91
N SER A 114 -7.74 -2.29 14.36
CA SER A 114 -7.29 -1.77 15.66
C SER A 114 -6.42 -0.52 15.55
N SER A 115 -5.90 -0.19 14.36
CA SER A 115 -5.11 1.03 14.18
C SER A 115 -5.98 2.23 13.82
N THR A 116 -5.51 3.41 14.20
CA THR A 116 -6.13 4.67 13.76
C THR A 116 -5.83 4.93 12.29
N ASP A 117 -6.66 5.74 11.63
CA ASP A 117 -6.43 6.18 10.25
C ASP A 117 -5.05 6.84 10.08
N PHE A 118 -4.59 7.56 11.10
CA PHE A 118 -3.26 8.15 11.12
C PHE A 118 -2.15 7.10 11.01
N VAL A 119 -2.26 6.00 11.75
CA VAL A 119 -1.30 4.89 11.68
C VAL A 119 -1.36 4.24 10.30
N ILE A 120 -2.56 3.94 9.78
CA ILE A 120 -2.71 3.34 8.43
C ILE A 120 -2.06 4.23 7.36
N LYS A 121 -2.32 5.55 7.37
CA LYS A 121 -1.71 6.49 6.43
C LYS A 121 -0.19 6.60 6.55
N ARG A 122 0.38 6.46 7.75
CA ARG A 122 1.84 6.46 7.91
C ARG A 122 2.48 5.16 7.43
N SER A 123 1.81 4.04 7.67
CA SER A 123 2.30 2.70 7.39
C SER A 123 2.09 2.28 5.94
N CYS A 124 1.11 2.85 5.23
CA CYS A 124 0.80 2.52 3.84
C CYS A 124 1.18 3.67 2.92
N ARG A 125 2.33 3.51 2.23
CA ARG A 125 2.83 4.47 1.24
C ARG A 125 2.68 3.92 -0.17
N TRP A 126 2.76 4.78 -1.18
CA TRP A 126 2.68 4.38 -2.58
C TRP A 126 3.81 3.40 -2.98
N THR A 127 4.93 3.43 -2.25
CA THR A 127 6.07 2.53 -2.39
C THR A 127 5.91 1.20 -1.64
N GLY A 128 4.97 1.11 -0.69
CA GLY A 128 4.71 -0.10 0.07
C GLY A 128 4.28 0.13 1.51
N ILE A 129 4.02 -0.98 2.20
CA ILE A 129 3.77 -1.05 3.64
C ILE A 129 5.11 -1.02 4.36
N GLY A 130 5.34 0.00 5.19
CA GLY A 130 6.64 0.38 5.76
C GLY A 130 6.65 0.46 7.28
#